data_AF-M0ZG78-F1
#
_entry.id   AF-M0ZG78-F1
#
_cell.length_a   1.000
_cell.length_b   1.000
_cell.length_c   1.000
_cell.angle_alpha   90.00
_cell.angle_beta   90.00
_cell.angle_gamma   90.00
#
_symmetry.space_group_name_H-M   'P 1'
#
loop_
_entity.id
_entity.type
_entity.pdbx_description
1 polymer ?
#
loop_
_entity_poly.entity_id
_entity_poly.type
_entity_poly.pdbx_seq_one_letter_code
_entity_poly.pdbx_strand_id
1 'polypeptide(L)'
;MIPYAFGVKLAALASCKGLIDLEKWLSSNLNAYKDAFYEECIKFLKEVHLAAQVVTSNHFCSPNALRIIYLGTSSTFLKVLQSHSCLVSSPHLSVEMDKLHVTYMGTKSRFKSSGSADLSSSDYYSEDIEAEANLYFHQLFSGQGTSNFPLHDR
;
A
#
# COMPACT_ATOMS: atom_id res chain seq x y z
N MET A 1 -6.70 -31.49 0.12
CA MET A 1 -6.44 -30.19 0.79
C MET A 1 -6.18 -29.15 -0.28
N ILE A 2 -6.85 -28.01 -0.22
CA ILE A 2 -6.55 -26.88 -1.11
C ILE A 2 -5.29 -26.19 -0.58
N PRO A 3 -4.25 -25.96 -1.42
CA PRO A 3 -3.09 -25.19 -1.00
C PRO A 3 -3.47 -23.79 -0.52
N TYR A 4 -2.86 -23.30 0.57
CA TYR A 4 -3.19 -22.00 1.16
C TYR A 4 -3.14 -20.85 0.14
N ALA A 5 -2.11 -20.83 -0.72
CA ALA A 5 -1.99 -19.86 -1.81
C ALA A 5 -3.22 -19.79 -2.72
N PHE A 6 -3.82 -20.95 -3.04
CA PHE A 6 -5.03 -21.00 -3.87
C PHE A 6 -6.27 -20.58 -3.08
N GLY A 7 -6.38 -21.01 -1.81
CA GLY A 7 -7.47 -20.61 -0.93
C GLY A 7 -7.54 -19.10 -0.71
N VAL A 8 -6.40 -18.45 -0.50
CA VAL A 8 -6.29 -16.99 -0.33
C VAL A 8 -6.76 -16.25 -1.59
N LYS A 9 -6.31 -16.67 -2.77
CA LYS A 9 -6.72 -16.09 -4.06
C LYS A 9 -8.23 -16.26 -4.29
N LEU A 10 -8.76 -17.46 -4.02
CA LEU A 10 -10.18 -17.75 -4.17
C LEU A 10 -11.04 -16.95 -3.19
N ALA A 11 -10.60 -16.79 -1.95
CA ALA A 11 -11.29 -16.00 -0.94
C ALA A 11 -11.38 -14.52 -1.34
N ALA A 12 -10.30 -13.95 -1.87
CA ALA A 12 -10.31 -12.58 -2.40
C ALA A 12 -11.35 -12.41 -3.54
N LEU A 13 -11.45 -13.39 -4.45
CA LEU A 13 -12.45 -13.37 -5.53
C LEU A 13 -13.88 -13.54 -5.02
N ALA A 14 -14.08 -14.47 -4.07
CA ALA A 14 -15.39 -14.74 -3.49
C ALA A 14 -15.91 -13.54 -2.69
N SER A 15 -15.03 -12.82 -2.00
CA SER A 15 -15.36 -11.60 -1.28
C SER A 15 -15.83 -10.49 -2.20
N CYS A 16 -15.19 -10.31 -3.36
CA CYS A 16 -15.63 -9.32 -4.36
C CYS A 16 -17.04 -9.62 -4.89
N LYS A 17 -17.47 -10.89 -4.88
CA LYS A 17 -18.83 -11.30 -5.26
C LYS A 17 -19.81 -11.29 -4.08
N GLY A 18 -19.39 -10.86 -2.89
CA GLY A 18 -20.22 -10.86 -1.68
C GLY A 18 -20.55 -12.26 -1.15
N LEU A 19 -19.83 -13.30 -1.59
CA LEU A 19 -20.11 -14.69 -1.22
C LEU A 19 -19.53 -15.04 0.16
N ILE A 20 -18.48 -14.32 0.57
CA ILE A 20 -17.85 -14.51 1.87
C ILE A 20 -17.52 -13.17 2.52
N ASP A 21 -17.57 -13.14 3.84
CA ASP A 21 -16.94 -12.10 4.65
C ASP A 21 -15.43 -12.42 4.75
N LEU A 22 -14.62 -11.65 4.03
CA LEU A 22 -13.18 -11.85 3.95
C LEU A 22 -12.50 -11.66 5.31
N GLU A 23 -12.94 -10.67 6.09
CA GLU A 23 -12.33 -10.37 7.38
C GLU A 23 -12.56 -11.53 8.35
N LYS A 24 -13.81 -11.99 8.45
CA LYS A 24 -14.15 -13.14 9.28
C LYS A 24 -13.47 -14.43 8.83
N TRP A 25 -13.40 -14.66 7.51
CA TRP A 25 -12.73 -15.85 6.95
C TRP A 25 -11.22 -15.82 7.25
N LEU A 26 -10.56 -14.68 7.05
CA LEU A 26 -9.13 -14.53 7.35
C LEU A 26 -8.84 -14.73 8.83
N SER A 27 -9.58 -14.08 9.73
CA SER A 27 -9.41 -14.25 11.17
C SER A 27 -9.59 -15.71 11.61
N SER A 28 -10.56 -16.42 11.04
CA SER A 28 -10.80 -17.83 11.37
C SER A 28 -9.63 -18.72 10.93
N ASN A 29 -9.09 -18.49 9.73
CA ASN A 29 -7.96 -19.26 9.21
C ASN A 29 -6.63 -18.91 9.92
N LEU A 30 -6.42 -17.64 10.28
CA LEU A 30 -5.25 -17.20 11.06
C LEU A 30 -5.23 -17.85 12.44
N ASN A 31 -6.38 -17.94 13.12
CA ASN A 31 -6.47 -18.63 14.40
C ASN A 31 -6.22 -20.15 14.29
N ALA A 32 -6.68 -20.77 13.20
CA ALA A 32 -6.54 -22.22 13.00
C ALA A 32 -5.11 -22.63 12.58
N TYR A 33 -4.49 -21.89 11.67
CA TYR A 33 -3.26 -22.29 10.98
C TYR A 33 -2.03 -21.43 11.32
N LYS A 34 -2.21 -20.32 12.05
CA LYS A 34 -1.15 -19.46 12.61
C LYS A 34 -0.10 -19.05 11.57
N ASP A 35 1.18 -19.14 11.92
CA ASP A 35 2.34 -18.69 11.14
C ASP A 35 2.34 -19.18 9.69
N ALA A 36 1.95 -20.44 9.43
CA ALA A 36 1.96 -21.00 8.08
C ALA A 36 0.97 -20.28 7.14
N PHE A 37 -0.22 -19.96 7.64
CA PHE A 37 -1.20 -19.20 6.86
C PHE A 37 -0.86 -17.71 6.78
N TYR A 38 -0.27 -17.17 7.86
CA TYR A 38 0.22 -15.79 7.90
C TYR A 38 1.27 -15.55 6.81
N GLU A 39 2.25 -16.45 6.69
CA GLU A 39 3.30 -16.38 5.66
C GLU A 39 2.71 -16.36 4.24
N GLU A 40 1.73 -17.22 3.97
CA GLU A 40 1.07 -17.31 2.66
C GLU A 40 0.26 -16.04 2.34
N CYS A 41 -0.34 -15.40 3.34
CA CYS A 41 -0.99 -14.10 3.18
C CYS A 41 0.03 -12.98 2.84
N ILE A 42 1.21 -12.98 3.49
CA ILE A 42 2.29 -12.04 3.15
C ILE A 42 2.75 -12.27 1.70
N LYS A 43 2.98 -13.53 1.30
CA LYS A 43 3.40 -13.86 -0.08
C LYS A 43 2.38 -13.36 -1.10
N PHE A 44 1.10 -13.61 -0.86
CA PHE A 44 0.02 -13.09 -1.69
C PHE A 44 0.08 -11.56 -1.82
N LEU A 45 0.21 -10.83 -0.72
CA LEU A 45 0.28 -9.37 -0.75
C LEU A 45 1.51 -8.83 -1.51
N LYS A 46 2.65 -9.52 -1.43
CA LYS A 46 3.84 -9.18 -2.23
C LYS A 46 3.64 -9.43 -3.71
N GLU A 47 3.03 -10.55 -4.08
CA GLU A 47 2.68 -10.86 -5.48
C GLU A 47 1.77 -9.77 -6.07
N VAL A 48 0.74 -9.37 -5.33
CA VAL A 48 -0.18 -8.29 -5.75
C VAL A 48 0.55 -6.97 -5.93
N HIS A 49 1.48 -6.66 -5.02
CA HIS A 49 2.27 -5.43 -5.07
C HIS A 49 3.27 -5.41 -6.24
N LEU A 50 4.03 -6.49 -6.44
CA LEU A 50 4.96 -6.64 -7.55
C LEU A 50 4.23 -6.55 -8.89
N ALA A 51 3.07 -7.21 -9.01
CA ALA A 51 2.25 -7.12 -10.20
C ALA A 51 1.81 -5.68 -10.48
N ALA A 52 1.47 -4.89 -9.45
CA ALA A 52 1.10 -3.48 -9.59
C ALA A 52 2.24 -2.62 -10.16
N GLN A 53 3.49 -2.84 -9.74
CA GLN A 53 4.65 -2.08 -10.23
C GLN A 53 5.03 -2.42 -11.69
N VAL A 54 4.90 -3.68 -12.12
CA VAL A 54 5.32 -4.09 -13.48
C VAL A 54 4.52 -3.39 -14.60
N VAL A 55 3.30 -2.93 -14.33
CA VAL A 55 2.47 -2.23 -15.32
C VAL A 55 2.87 -0.76 -15.54
N THR A 56 3.59 -0.13 -14.62
CA THR A 56 4.12 1.22 -14.90
C THR A 56 5.26 1.22 -15.92
N SER A 57 5.79 0.05 -16.29
CA SER A 57 6.95 -0.06 -17.19
C SER A 57 6.68 -0.78 -18.51
N ASN A 58 5.56 -1.49 -18.70
CA ASN A 58 5.23 -2.12 -19.99
C ASN A 58 3.70 -2.23 -20.23
N HIS A 59 3.24 -1.62 -21.32
CA HIS A 59 1.83 -1.41 -21.68
C HIS A 59 1.07 -2.64 -22.22
N PHE A 60 1.62 -3.86 -22.13
CA PHE A 60 1.03 -5.05 -22.75
C PHE A 60 1.01 -6.26 -21.83
N CYS A 61 -0.02 -6.37 -20.98
CA CYS A 61 -0.64 -7.65 -20.59
C CYS A 61 -1.84 -7.43 -19.66
N SER A 62 -3.05 -7.79 -20.10
CA SER A 62 -4.20 -8.01 -19.20
C SER A 62 -4.02 -9.35 -18.47
N PRO A 63 -4.47 -9.50 -17.20
CA PRO A 63 -5.88 -9.46 -16.80
C PRO A 63 -6.12 -8.44 -15.68
N ASN A 64 -6.50 -7.22 -16.04
CA ASN A 64 -6.71 -6.11 -15.11
C ASN A 64 -7.76 -6.43 -14.04
N ALA A 65 -8.82 -7.18 -14.37
CA ALA A 65 -9.93 -7.43 -13.44
C ALA A 65 -9.51 -8.19 -12.17
N LEU A 66 -8.78 -9.30 -12.31
CA LEU A 66 -8.31 -10.08 -11.15
C LEU A 66 -7.34 -9.26 -10.30
N ARG A 67 -6.46 -8.50 -10.95
CA ARG A 67 -5.51 -7.63 -10.25
C ARG A 67 -6.23 -6.52 -9.49
N ILE A 68 -7.22 -5.87 -10.08
CA ILE A 68 -8.04 -4.85 -9.43
C ILE A 68 -8.75 -5.46 -8.21
N ILE A 69 -9.30 -6.67 -8.34
CA ILE A 69 -9.94 -7.37 -7.21
C ILE A 69 -8.94 -7.66 -6.09
N TYR A 70 -7.77 -8.21 -6.41
CA TYR A 70 -6.74 -8.50 -5.41
C TYR A 70 -6.18 -7.23 -4.76
N LEU A 71 -6.00 -6.15 -5.53
CA LEU A 71 -5.59 -4.85 -4.99
C LEU A 71 -6.68 -4.26 -4.09
N GLY A 72 -7.95 -4.35 -4.49
CA GLY A 72 -9.09 -3.89 -3.68
C GLY A 72 -9.18 -4.62 -2.33
N THR A 73 -8.92 -5.93 -2.33
CA THR A 73 -8.95 -6.75 -1.12
C THR A 73 -7.69 -6.64 -0.26
N SER A 74 -6.54 -6.21 -0.82
CA SER A 74 -5.26 -6.07 -0.11
C SER A 74 -5.33 -5.26 1.19
N SER A 75 -6.18 -4.22 1.22
CA SER A 75 -6.40 -3.39 2.40
C SER A 75 -7.01 -4.18 3.57
N THR A 76 -7.92 -5.10 3.27
CA THR A 76 -8.56 -5.98 4.26
C THR A 76 -7.54 -6.98 4.79
N PHE A 77 -6.75 -7.60 3.91
CA PHE A 77 -5.65 -8.48 4.30
C PHE A 77 -4.67 -7.78 5.25
N LEU A 78 -4.20 -6.57 4.89
CA LEU A 78 -3.29 -5.78 5.72
C LEU A 78 -3.88 -5.51 7.10
N LYS A 79 -5.10 -4.99 7.16
CA LYS A 79 -5.80 -4.66 8.41
C LYS A 79 -5.93 -5.89 9.32
N VAL A 80 -6.35 -7.02 8.77
CA VAL A 80 -6.57 -8.25 9.55
C VAL A 80 -5.24 -8.81 10.05
N LEU A 81 -4.22 -8.87 9.19
CA LEU A 81 -2.88 -9.33 9.57
C LEU A 81 -2.28 -8.47 10.70
N GLN A 82 -2.40 -7.14 10.61
CA GLN A 82 -1.96 -6.23 11.68
C GLN A 82 -2.66 -6.49 13.01
N SER A 83 -3.98 -6.69 12.97
CA SER A 83 -4.78 -6.95 14.16
C SER A 83 -4.44 -8.30 14.81
N HIS A 84 -3.90 -9.24 14.03
CA HIS A 84 -3.52 -10.58 14.49
C HIS A 84 -1.99 -10.75 14.56
N SER A 85 -1.24 -9.65 14.58
CA SER A 85 0.23 -9.66 14.71
C SER A 85 0.71 -10.37 15.97
N CYS A 86 -0.09 -10.34 17.04
CA CYS A 86 0.19 -11.05 18.29
C CYS A 86 0.12 -12.59 18.19
N LEU A 87 -0.50 -13.13 17.12
CA LEU A 87 -0.58 -14.58 16.91
C LEU A 87 0.68 -15.15 16.26
N VAL A 88 1.53 -14.28 15.72
CA VAL A 88 2.73 -14.66 14.98
C VAL A 88 3.83 -14.99 15.96
N SER A 89 4.28 -16.25 15.97
CA SER A 89 5.40 -16.68 16.82
C SER A 89 6.76 -16.40 16.18
N SER A 90 6.81 -16.37 14.84
CA SER A 90 8.03 -16.10 14.08
C SER A 90 8.38 -14.60 13.98
N PRO A 91 9.52 -14.14 14.53
CA PRO A 91 9.92 -12.73 14.47
C PRO A 91 10.13 -12.23 13.04
N HIS A 92 10.56 -13.11 12.13
CA HIS A 92 10.75 -12.78 10.72
C HIS A 92 9.44 -12.36 10.03
N LEU A 93 8.31 -13.01 10.36
CA LEU A 93 7.02 -12.68 9.75
C LEU A 93 6.50 -11.31 10.22
N SER A 94 6.81 -10.91 11.45
CA SER A 94 6.52 -9.56 11.95
C SER A 94 7.28 -8.50 11.15
N VAL A 95 8.59 -8.69 10.99
CA VAL A 95 9.46 -7.76 10.23
C VAL A 95 8.99 -7.63 8.78
N GLU A 96 8.65 -8.75 8.13
CA GLU A 96 8.16 -8.74 6.75
C GLU A 96 6.80 -8.05 6.62
N MET A 97 5.93 -8.18 7.62
CA MET A 97 4.66 -7.45 7.67
C MET A 97 4.87 -5.94 7.80
N ASP A 98 5.76 -5.50 8.68
CA ASP A 98 6.05 -4.09 8.89
C ASP A 98 6.60 -3.45 7.60
N LYS A 99 7.55 -4.12 6.94
CA LYS A 99 8.11 -3.71 5.65
C LYS A 99 7.02 -3.58 4.58
N LEU A 100 6.11 -4.55 4.53
CA LEU A 100 5.02 -4.57 3.57
C LEU A 100 4.03 -3.43 3.84
N HIS A 101 3.72 -3.15 5.11
CA HIS A 101 2.86 -2.04 5.50
C HIS A 101 3.45 -0.69 5.08
N VAL A 102 4.74 -0.45 5.35
CA VAL A 102 5.44 0.78 4.90
C VAL A 102 5.38 0.91 3.38
N THR A 103 5.59 -0.19 2.64
CA THR A 103 5.56 -0.18 1.18
C THR A 103 4.16 0.17 0.64
N TYR A 104 3.09 -0.39 1.23
CA TYR A 104 1.71 -0.09 0.83
C TYR A 104 1.27 1.33 1.24
N MET A 105 1.79 1.88 2.34
CA MET A 105 1.52 3.27 2.75
C MET A 105 2.29 4.29 1.90
N GLY A 106 3.57 4.04 1.61
CA GLY A 106 4.39 4.91 0.75
C GLY A 106 3.86 4.98 -0.68
N THR A 107 3.31 3.89 -1.21
CA THR A 107 2.64 3.90 -2.52
C THR A 107 1.29 4.61 -2.51
N LYS A 108 0.50 4.52 -1.42
CA LYS A 108 -0.73 5.34 -1.25
C LYS A 108 -0.44 6.83 -1.20
N SER A 109 0.70 7.26 -0.63
CA SER A 109 1.13 8.67 -0.63
C SER A 109 1.37 9.18 -2.05
N ARG A 110 2.02 8.39 -2.91
CA ARG A 110 2.25 8.74 -4.31
C ARG A 110 0.94 8.81 -5.12
N PHE A 111 -0.05 7.98 -4.78
CA PHE A 111 -1.37 7.97 -5.42
C PHE A 111 -2.28 9.12 -4.94
N LYS A 112 -2.18 9.55 -3.67
CA LYS A 112 -2.96 10.67 -3.12
C LYS A 112 -2.51 12.06 -3.57
N SER A 113 -1.35 12.18 -4.23
CA SER A 113 -0.92 13.43 -4.86
C SER A 113 -1.65 13.73 -6.19
N SER A 114 -2.59 12.88 -6.61
CA SER A 114 -3.37 13.02 -7.83
C SER A 114 -4.86 12.97 -7.49
N GLY A 115 -5.45 14.09 -7.09
CA GLY A 115 -6.87 14.10 -6.76
C GLY A 115 -7.42 15.39 -6.16
N SER A 116 -7.34 16.50 -6.88
CA SER A 116 -8.38 17.55 -6.85
C SER A 116 -8.37 18.29 -8.20
N ALA A 117 -9.55 18.35 -8.80
CA ALA A 117 -9.96 18.99 -10.06
C ALA A 117 -9.29 20.38 -10.30
N ASP A 118 -8.94 20.87 -11.50
CA ASP A 118 -9.62 20.83 -12.80
C ASP A 118 -8.64 21.08 -13.97
N LEU A 119 -8.99 20.56 -15.14
CA LEU A 119 -8.71 21.00 -16.52
C LEU A 119 -7.45 21.84 -16.87
N SER A 120 -6.74 21.30 -17.88
CA SER A 120 -5.96 21.99 -18.91
C SER A 120 -4.52 22.45 -18.58
N SER A 121 -3.61 21.98 -19.44
CA SER A 121 -2.29 22.53 -19.74
C SER A 121 -1.10 21.98 -18.94
N SER A 122 -0.30 21.18 -19.66
CA SER A 122 1.17 21.25 -19.73
C SER A 122 1.99 20.88 -18.48
N ASP A 123 2.53 19.66 -18.52
CA ASP A 123 3.94 19.27 -18.24
C ASP A 123 4.91 20.29 -17.61
N TYR A 124 4.60 20.93 -16.48
CA TYR A 124 5.52 21.91 -15.90
C TYR A 124 5.47 22.10 -14.37
N TYR A 125 5.16 21.08 -13.55
CA TYR A 125 5.17 21.24 -12.08
C TYR A 125 5.49 19.98 -11.27
N SER A 126 6.51 19.20 -11.64
CA SER A 126 7.00 18.13 -10.73
C SER A 126 8.43 18.33 -10.26
N GLU A 127 9.29 18.99 -11.05
CA GLU A 127 10.72 19.11 -10.74
C GLU A 127 11.00 20.33 -9.82
N ASP A 128 10.17 21.37 -9.90
CA ASP A 128 10.36 22.60 -9.14
C ASP A 128 10.00 22.45 -7.64
N ILE A 129 9.09 21.53 -7.29
CA ILE A 129 8.62 21.35 -5.90
C ILE A 129 9.68 20.63 -5.06
N GLU A 130 10.39 19.66 -5.62
CA GLU A 130 11.48 18.96 -4.94
C GLU A 130 12.70 19.89 -4.75
N ALA A 131 13.00 20.71 -5.75
CA ALA A 131 14.06 21.72 -5.67
C ALA A 131 13.73 22.79 -4.62
N GLU A 132 12.49 23.29 -4.55
CA GLU A 132 12.05 24.27 -3.54
C GLU A 132 12.09 23.67 -2.12
N ALA A 133 11.62 22.43 -1.94
CA ALA A 133 11.71 21.75 -0.65
C ALA A 133 13.16 21.55 -0.20
N ASN A 134 14.05 21.20 -1.13
CA ASN A 134 15.47 21.04 -0.84
C ASN A 134 16.14 22.39 -0.50
N LEU A 135 15.74 23.48 -1.18
CA LEU A 135 16.17 24.83 -0.85
C LEU A 135 15.73 25.24 0.57
N TYR A 136 14.49 24.98 0.96
CA TYR A 136 14.01 25.21 2.33
C TYR A 136 14.81 24.43 3.37
N PHE A 137 15.12 23.16 3.08
CA PHE A 137 15.95 22.33 3.96
C PHE A 137 17.36 22.91 4.14
N HIS A 138 18.00 23.32 3.05
CA HIS A 138 19.31 23.96 3.11
C HIS A 138 19.26 25.30 3.83
N GLN A 139 18.20 26.08 3.67
CA GLN A 139 18.04 27.39 4.31
C GLN A 139 17.86 27.28 5.83
N LEU A 140 17.10 26.28 6.30
CA LEU A 140 16.95 25.96 7.73
C LEU A 140 18.25 25.47 8.37
N PHE A 141 19.05 24.67 7.64
CA PHE A 141 20.31 24.11 8.16
C PHE A 141 21.53 25.03 7.99
N SER A 142 21.45 26.06 7.14
CA SER A 142 22.58 26.99 6.89
C SER A 142 22.62 28.17 7.87
N GLY A 143 21.73 28.24 8.87
CA GLY A 143 21.81 29.22 9.95
C GLY A 143 21.63 30.69 9.53
N GLN A 144 21.18 30.98 8.31
CA GLN A 144 20.78 32.34 7.89
C GLN A 144 19.27 32.52 8.03
N GLY A 145 18.83 32.65 9.29
CA GLY A 145 17.50 33.14 9.62
C GLY A 145 17.51 34.65 9.75
N THR A 146 17.07 35.36 8.72
CA THR A 146 16.44 36.68 8.90
C THR A 146 14.99 36.55 8.45
N SER A 147 14.13 36.38 9.45
CA SER A 147 12.69 36.52 9.35
C SER A 147 12.32 37.78 8.58
N ASN A 148 11.72 37.63 7.40
CA ASN A 148 10.92 38.70 6.81
C ASN A 148 9.55 38.12 6.46
N PHE A 149 8.74 37.96 7.52
CA PHE A 149 7.29 37.83 7.41
C PHE A 149 6.73 39.19 7.01
N PRO A 150 6.05 39.36 5.88
CA PRO A 150 5.14 40.48 5.73
C PRO A 150 3.91 40.16 6.56
N LEU A 151 3.87 40.68 7.79
CA LEU A 151 2.62 40.84 8.52
C LEU A 151 1.77 41.83 7.71
N HIS A 152 0.73 41.29 7.09
CA HIS A 152 -0.38 42.06 6.58
C HIS A 152 -1.10 42.67 7.79
N ASP A 153 -0.80 43.92 8.11
CA ASP A 153 -1.63 44.70 9.01
C ASP A 153 -2.66 45.48 8.20
N ARG A 154 -3.77 45.70 8.90
CA ARG A 154 -5.13 45.95 8.44
C ARG A 154 -5.35 47.25 7.64
#